data_AF-A0A9X9I636-F1
#
_entry.id   AF-A0A9X9I636-F1
#
_cell.length_a   1.000
_cell.length_b   1.000
_cell.length_c   1.000
_cell.angle_alpha   90.00
_cell.angle_beta   90.00
_cell.angle_gamma   90.00
#
_symmetry.space_group_name_H-M   'P 1'
#
loop_
_entity.id
_entity.type
_entity.pdbx_description
1 polymer ?
#
loop_
_entity_poly.entity_id
_entity_poly.type
_entity_poly.pdbx_seq_one_letter_code
_entity_poly.pdbx_strand_id
1 'polypeptide(L)'
;MSALERVRYFSVKSTDGSTDGTKNWNNDGAKGANSIAIGPSASTTSAATNGIAIGNQANVTGVNAVALGNGTTASVQDSVALGNGAVGAANNFDATAKNASFKNDSGAATNVSYAASSSSTTGAVSVGSAGNERQIQNVAAGRISATSTDAVNGSQLYTVMNNVGHNIQQNGTDKSRINNNGTVNYADGNLTTVAVTDGENASKVQINVTQGSLSVDNNGTVSAPTAGVATAGDVANAINNAKTTTKVEAGSNAHVNKTTSGKETTYTVSADKATVQVSNALNLTSNTTTAADGAVTTEYSIDLAQSTKDNIQKVWMPKPPLTAKA
;
A
#
# COMPACT_ATOMS: atom_id res chain seq x y z
N MET A 1 -1.78 67.68 62.97
CA MET A 1 -1.86 66.79 61.80
C MET A 1 -0.68 65.85 61.84
N SER A 2 -0.88 64.57 62.19
CA SER A 2 0.20 63.58 62.08
C SER A 2 0.53 63.42 60.60
N ALA A 3 1.80 63.51 60.24
CA ALA A 3 2.25 63.21 58.89
C ALA A 3 1.76 61.81 58.51
N LEU A 4 1.02 61.71 57.41
CA LEU A 4 0.73 60.43 56.77
C LEU A 4 2.08 59.73 56.57
N GLU A 5 2.25 58.60 57.24
CA GLU A 5 3.44 57.77 57.09
C GLU A 5 3.46 57.30 55.63
N ARG A 6 4.34 57.93 54.83
CA ARG A 6 4.47 57.56 53.42
C ARG A 6 4.90 56.10 53.38
N VAL A 7 4.17 55.28 52.62
CA VAL A 7 4.61 53.93 52.28
C VAL A 7 5.99 54.08 51.62
N ARG A 8 7.04 53.66 52.33
CA ARG A 8 8.41 53.72 51.81
C ARG A 8 8.50 52.78 50.60
N TYR A 9 9.15 53.24 49.53
CA TYR A 9 9.35 52.50 48.27
C TYR A 9 8.11 52.31 47.36
N PHE A 10 6.98 52.95 47.67
CA PHE A 10 5.83 53.01 46.75
C PHE A 10 5.76 54.38 46.08
N SER A 11 5.87 54.42 44.74
CA SER A 11 5.85 55.66 43.96
C SER A 11 5.07 55.48 42.67
N VAL A 12 3.98 56.23 42.51
CA VAL A 12 3.18 56.32 41.29
C VAL A 12 3.41 57.68 40.66
N LYS A 13 4.02 57.72 39.47
CA LYS A 13 4.16 58.95 38.69
C LYS A 13 2.97 59.06 37.73
N SER A 14 1.95 59.82 38.13
CA SER A 14 0.73 60.04 37.34
C SER A 14 0.66 61.46 36.79
N THR A 15 0.23 61.61 35.54
CA THR A 15 -0.29 62.89 35.01
C THR A 15 -1.82 62.95 35.09
N ASP A 16 -2.48 61.80 35.31
CA ASP A 16 -3.93 61.67 35.43
C ASP A 16 -4.40 61.97 36.86
N GLY A 17 -5.48 62.75 36.99
CA GLY A 17 -6.19 62.97 38.25
C GLY A 17 -5.62 64.03 39.18
N SER A 18 -4.57 64.77 38.79
CA SER A 18 -3.94 65.78 39.69
C SER A 18 -4.84 66.98 40.01
N THR A 19 -5.98 67.14 39.30
CA THR A 19 -6.88 68.29 39.45
C THR A 19 -8.34 67.96 39.81
N ASP A 20 -8.79 66.70 39.73
CA ASP A 20 -10.21 66.34 39.95
C ASP A 20 -10.47 65.22 40.99
N GLY A 21 -9.44 64.50 41.44
CA GLY A 21 -9.59 63.46 42.46
C GLY A 21 -10.36 62.19 42.05
N THR A 22 -10.74 62.03 40.77
CA THR A 22 -11.67 60.98 40.32
C THR A 22 -11.02 59.69 39.77
N LYS A 23 -9.69 59.57 39.83
CA LYS A 23 -8.93 58.52 39.12
C LYS A 23 -8.01 57.68 40.03
N ASN A 24 -8.56 57.09 41.10
CA ASN A 24 -7.81 56.37 42.15
C ASN A 24 -6.69 57.20 42.82
N TRP A 25 -6.77 58.53 42.70
CA TRP A 25 -5.82 59.46 43.34
C TRP A 25 -6.02 59.49 44.86
N ASN A 26 -7.29 59.42 45.28
CA ASN A 26 -7.69 59.35 46.68
C ASN A 26 -7.62 57.93 47.25
N ASN A 27 -7.01 56.98 46.53
CA ASN A 27 -6.94 55.56 46.89
C ASN A 27 -8.33 54.91 47.07
N ASP A 28 -9.31 55.34 46.26
CA ASP A 28 -10.71 54.91 46.26
C ASP A 28 -11.06 53.92 45.13
N GLY A 29 -10.06 53.49 44.35
CA GLY A 29 -10.21 52.53 43.26
C GLY A 29 -10.46 51.10 43.74
N ALA A 30 -10.04 50.75 44.96
CA ALA A 30 -10.27 49.45 45.57
C ALA A 30 -11.68 49.40 46.19
N LYS A 31 -12.69 49.01 45.41
CA LYS A 31 -14.11 49.07 45.82
C LYS A 31 -14.67 47.74 46.31
N GLY A 32 -13.97 46.65 46.01
CA GLY A 32 -14.36 45.29 46.40
C GLY A 32 -13.89 44.94 47.81
N ALA A 33 -14.59 44.04 48.50
CA ALA A 33 -14.10 43.53 49.77
C ALA A 33 -12.71 42.89 49.57
N ASN A 34 -11.74 43.24 50.43
CA ASN A 34 -10.35 42.77 50.37
C ASN A 34 -9.62 43.02 49.03
N SER A 35 -10.06 44.02 48.26
CA SER A 35 -9.48 44.32 46.95
C SER A 35 -8.24 45.21 47.04
N ILE A 36 -7.40 45.17 46.01
CA ILE A 36 -6.22 46.02 45.83
C ILE A 36 -6.35 46.77 44.51
N ALA A 37 -6.15 48.08 44.51
CA ALA A 37 -6.10 48.91 43.31
C ALA A 37 -4.90 49.86 43.35
N ILE A 38 -3.89 49.60 42.51
CA ILE A 38 -2.62 50.32 42.47
C ILE A 38 -2.42 50.91 41.08
N GLY A 39 -2.32 52.24 41.02
CA GLY A 39 -2.04 52.99 39.80
C GLY A 39 -3.17 53.93 39.39
N PRO A 40 -2.92 54.86 38.46
CA PRO A 40 -3.90 55.85 38.05
C PRO A 40 -5.08 55.16 37.36
N SER A 41 -6.30 55.55 37.73
CA SER A 41 -7.55 54.94 37.21
C SER A 41 -7.64 53.42 37.40
N ALA A 42 -6.76 52.79 38.19
CA ALA A 42 -6.89 51.38 38.55
C ALA A 42 -8.14 51.22 39.41
N SER A 43 -8.97 50.22 39.12
CA SER A 43 -10.21 50.02 39.87
C SER A 43 -10.57 48.55 39.97
N THR A 44 -11.06 48.16 41.13
CA THR A 44 -11.92 46.99 41.26
C THR A 44 -13.37 47.44 41.43
N THR A 45 -14.34 46.61 41.08
CA THR A 45 -15.76 46.88 41.40
C THR A 45 -16.12 46.37 42.79
N SER A 46 -17.27 46.78 43.33
CA SER A 46 -17.76 46.27 44.61
C SER A 46 -18.06 44.77 44.59
N ALA A 47 -18.31 44.20 43.40
CA ALA A 47 -18.51 42.77 43.22
C ALA A 47 -17.19 41.97 43.14
N ALA A 48 -16.05 42.64 42.87
CA ALA A 48 -14.74 42.02 42.71
C ALA A 48 -14.06 41.77 44.07
N THR A 49 -14.68 40.93 44.90
CA THR A 49 -14.08 40.48 46.18
C THR A 49 -12.73 39.81 45.93
N ASN A 50 -11.72 40.15 46.73
CA ASN A 50 -10.32 39.73 46.60
C ASN A 50 -9.65 40.11 45.25
N GLY A 51 -10.21 41.04 44.49
CA GLY A 51 -9.66 41.45 43.20
C GLY A 51 -8.37 42.26 43.32
N ILE A 52 -7.43 42.09 42.38
CA ILE A 52 -6.15 42.80 42.35
C ILE A 52 -5.99 43.53 41.01
N ALA A 53 -6.06 44.86 41.03
CA ALA A 53 -5.82 45.72 39.87
C ALA A 53 -4.50 46.49 40.04
N ILE A 54 -3.50 46.21 39.21
CA ILE A 54 -2.19 46.88 39.27
C ILE A 54 -1.81 47.39 37.88
N GLY A 55 -1.75 48.71 37.73
CA GLY A 55 -1.37 49.38 36.49
C GLY A 55 -2.33 50.50 36.11
N ASN A 56 -1.87 51.42 35.25
CA ASN A 56 -2.71 52.51 34.77
C ASN A 56 -3.95 51.95 34.03
N GLN A 57 -5.16 52.34 34.42
CA GLN A 57 -6.43 51.83 33.89
C GLN A 57 -6.63 50.30 34.04
N ALA A 58 -5.92 49.64 34.95
CA ALA A 58 -6.20 48.23 35.26
C ALA A 58 -7.61 48.11 35.89
N ASN A 59 -8.45 47.23 35.36
CA ASN A 59 -9.82 47.06 35.77
C ASN A 59 -10.11 45.61 36.17
N VAL A 60 -10.70 45.40 37.36
CA VAL A 60 -11.11 44.08 37.82
C VAL A 60 -12.58 44.10 38.20
N THR A 61 -13.38 43.25 37.56
CA THR A 61 -14.80 43.07 37.90
C THR A 61 -15.11 41.66 38.40
N GLY A 62 -14.23 40.68 38.15
CA GLY A 62 -14.39 39.30 38.60
C GLY A 62 -13.94 39.08 40.05
N VAL A 63 -14.58 38.14 40.75
CA VAL A 63 -14.16 37.68 42.08
C VAL A 63 -12.82 36.94 41.96
N ASN A 64 -11.89 37.16 42.91
CA ASN A 64 -10.54 36.59 42.93
C ASN A 64 -9.68 36.86 41.67
N ALA A 65 -10.11 37.79 40.82
CA ALA A 65 -9.45 38.04 39.54
C ALA A 65 -8.27 39.02 39.69
N VAL A 66 -7.27 38.88 38.82
CA VAL A 66 -6.05 39.67 38.85
C VAL A 66 -5.83 40.34 37.51
N ALA A 67 -5.64 41.66 37.49
CA ALA A 67 -5.26 42.44 36.33
C ALA A 67 -3.93 43.15 36.61
N LEU A 68 -2.88 42.77 35.88
CA LEU A 68 -1.52 43.29 36.05
C LEU A 68 -0.97 43.84 34.73
N GLY A 69 -0.98 45.17 34.61
CA GLY A 69 -0.49 45.89 33.43
C GLY A 69 -1.32 47.15 33.13
N ASN A 70 -0.84 47.99 32.21
CA ASN A 70 -1.63 49.13 31.75
C ASN A 70 -2.82 48.65 30.89
N GLY A 71 -4.01 49.15 31.17
CA GLY A 71 -5.24 48.85 30.41
C GLY A 71 -5.70 47.39 30.49
N THR A 72 -5.22 46.61 31.46
CA THR A 72 -5.66 45.23 31.63
C THR A 72 -7.08 45.16 32.19
N THR A 73 -7.88 44.19 31.74
CA THR A 73 -9.23 43.95 32.28
C THR A 73 -9.39 42.50 32.71
N ALA A 74 -9.71 42.23 33.98
CA ALA A 74 -10.01 40.88 34.47
C ALA A 74 -11.46 40.81 34.99
N SER A 75 -12.37 40.38 34.11
CA SER A 75 -13.82 40.35 34.39
C SER A 75 -14.34 38.96 34.75
N VAL A 76 -13.59 37.90 34.43
CA VAL A 76 -13.96 36.52 34.73
C VAL A 76 -13.48 36.14 36.12
N GLN A 77 -14.31 35.46 36.90
CA GLN A 77 -13.95 34.95 38.22
C GLN A 77 -12.69 34.07 38.14
N ASP A 78 -11.80 34.17 39.14
CA ASP A 78 -10.52 33.45 39.22
C ASP A 78 -9.55 33.66 38.04
N SER A 79 -9.81 34.61 37.14
CA SER A 79 -8.96 34.85 35.96
C SER A 79 -7.77 35.76 36.26
N VAL A 80 -6.72 35.62 35.44
CA VAL A 80 -5.55 36.51 35.47
C VAL A 80 -5.38 37.15 34.10
N ALA A 81 -5.28 38.47 34.06
CA ALA A 81 -4.90 39.25 32.87
C ALA A 81 -3.50 39.84 33.10
N LEU A 82 -2.52 39.37 32.33
CA LEU A 82 -1.10 39.70 32.52
C LEU A 82 -0.50 40.40 31.29
N GLY A 83 -0.05 41.63 31.47
CA GLY A 83 0.63 42.44 30.45
C GLY A 83 -0.29 43.50 29.81
N ASN A 84 0.33 44.54 29.24
CA ASN A 84 -0.38 45.71 28.70
C ASN A 84 -1.57 45.33 27.78
N GLY A 85 -2.78 45.80 28.12
CA GLY A 85 -4.00 45.55 27.37
C GLY A 85 -4.53 44.11 27.43
N ALA A 86 -3.96 43.23 28.27
CA ALA A 86 -4.46 41.86 28.40
C ALA A 86 -5.87 41.83 28.99
N VAL A 87 -6.67 40.86 28.53
CA VAL A 87 -8.05 40.64 28.97
C VAL A 87 -8.17 39.24 29.57
N GLY A 88 -8.64 39.15 30.80
CA GLY A 88 -8.88 37.90 31.52
C GLY A 88 -9.90 37.05 30.77
N ALA A 89 -9.61 35.76 30.64
CA ALA A 89 -10.42 34.82 29.88
C ALA A 89 -11.00 33.72 30.78
N ALA A 90 -12.04 33.05 30.30
CA ALA A 90 -12.58 31.86 30.95
C ALA A 90 -11.73 30.62 30.64
N ASN A 91 -11.67 29.68 31.59
CA ASN A 91 -11.21 28.32 31.34
C ASN A 91 -12.30 27.57 30.56
N ASN A 92 -12.18 27.53 29.23
CA ASN A 92 -13.11 26.82 28.37
C ASN A 92 -12.57 25.43 27.99
N PHE A 93 -13.25 24.39 28.44
CA PHE A 93 -12.98 22.99 28.06
C PHE A 93 -14.09 22.48 27.14
N ASP A 94 -14.19 23.00 25.92
CA ASP A 94 -15.16 22.51 24.93
C ASP A 94 -14.69 21.22 24.23
N ALA A 95 -15.41 20.77 23.20
CA ALA A 95 -15.07 19.55 22.47
C ALA A 95 -13.63 19.56 21.92
N THR A 96 -13.13 20.72 21.46
CA THR A 96 -11.79 20.88 20.88
C THR A 96 -10.68 20.87 21.93
N ALA A 97 -11.03 21.22 23.18
CA ALA A 97 -10.12 21.20 24.33
C ALA A 97 -10.21 19.90 25.16
N LYS A 98 -11.12 18.97 24.82
CA LYS A 98 -11.28 17.69 25.53
C LYS A 98 -10.61 16.51 24.86
N ASN A 99 -10.59 16.47 23.53
CA ASN A 99 -10.09 15.33 22.79
C ASN A 99 -9.70 15.73 21.35
N ALA A 100 -8.92 14.86 20.70
CA ALA A 100 -8.75 14.84 19.25
C ALA A 100 -9.37 13.57 18.66
N SER A 101 -9.89 13.68 17.45
CA SER A 101 -10.47 12.56 16.72
C SER A 101 -9.43 11.92 15.79
N PHE A 102 -9.29 10.60 15.85
CA PHE A 102 -8.37 9.79 15.06
C PHE A 102 -9.11 8.61 14.41
N LYS A 103 -8.48 7.98 13.41
CA LYS A 103 -8.94 6.72 12.84
C LYS A 103 -8.29 5.55 13.59
N ASN A 104 -9.07 4.54 13.96
CA ASN A 104 -8.55 3.28 14.48
C ASN A 104 -8.21 2.30 13.34
N ASP A 105 -7.71 1.11 13.68
CA ASP A 105 -7.29 0.08 12.71
C ASP A 105 -8.44 -0.39 11.80
N SER A 106 -9.69 -0.27 12.24
CA SER A 106 -10.88 -0.56 11.43
C SER A 106 -11.32 0.62 10.54
N GLY A 107 -10.59 1.73 10.56
CA GLY A 107 -10.94 2.96 9.85
C GLY A 107 -12.09 3.77 10.48
N ALA A 108 -12.55 3.40 11.69
CA ALA A 108 -13.58 4.11 12.41
C ALA A 108 -13.00 5.30 13.19
N ALA A 109 -13.79 6.36 13.36
CA ALA A 109 -13.39 7.50 14.18
C ALA A 109 -13.41 7.12 15.67
N THR A 110 -12.35 7.48 16.39
CA THR A 110 -12.21 7.33 17.84
C THR A 110 -11.66 8.61 18.43
N ASN A 111 -12.12 8.98 19.63
CA ASN A 111 -11.65 10.18 20.32
C ASN A 111 -10.57 9.81 21.33
N VAL A 112 -9.45 10.51 21.28
CA VAL A 112 -8.36 10.40 22.24
C VAL A 112 -8.45 11.61 23.17
N SER A 113 -8.78 11.36 24.44
CA SER A 113 -8.93 12.40 25.46
C SER A 113 -7.60 13.00 25.88
N TYR A 114 -7.61 14.30 26.15
CA TYR A 114 -6.49 14.99 26.78
C TYR A 114 -6.55 14.87 28.31
N ALA A 115 -5.39 14.95 28.97
CA ALA A 115 -5.33 15.12 30.42
C ALA A 115 -5.96 16.44 30.86
N ALA A 116 -6.47 16.49 32.09
CA ALA A 116 -7.01 17.70 32.71
C ALA A 116 -8.02 18.47 31.85
N SER A 117 -8.92 17.76 31.17
CA SER A 117 -9.94 18.33 30.28
C SER A 117 -11.15 18.95 31.00
N SER A 118 -10.96 19.34 32.26
CA SER A 118 -11.94 20.03 33.11
C SER A 118 -11.23 20.73 34.27
N SER A 119 -11.87 21.77 34.82
CA SER A 119 -11.42 22.46 36.04
C SER A 119 -12.62 23.03 36.78
N SER A 120 -12.54 23.10 38.12
CA SER A 120 -13.46 23.88 38.93
C SER A 120 -13.12 25.39 38.92
N THR A 121 -11.93 25.75 38.45
CA THR A 121 -11.52 27.16 38.31
C THR A 121 -12.12 27.74 37.03
N THR A 122 -12.88 28.82 37.16
CA THR A 122 -13.62 29.40 36.03
C THR A 122 -12.75 30.29 35.13
N GLY A 123 -11.68 30.87 35.66
CA GLY A 123 -10.81 31.81 34.95
C GLY A 123 -9.47 31.21 34.53
N ALA A 124 -9.01 31.62 33.35
CA ALA A 124 -7.71 31.28 32.79
C ALA A 124 -6.66 32.36 33.10
N VAL A 125 -5.39 31.99 32.93
CA VAL A 125 -4.30 32.97 32.82
C VAL A 125 -4.20 33.43 31.37
N SER A 126 -4.55 34.67 31.12
CA SER A 126 -4.44 35.34 29.82
C SER A 126 -3.22 36.25 29.79
N VAL A 127 -2.36 36.06 28.79
CA VAL A 127 -1.16 36.88 28.55
C VAL A 127 -1.37 37.95 27.46
N GLY A 128 -2.61 38.15 27.01
CA GLY A 128 -2.94 39.04 25.91
C GLY A 128 -4.43 39.28 25.75
N SER A 129 -4.81 39.68 24.55
CA SER A 129 -6.21 39.81 24.12
C SER A 129 -6.31 39.37 22.66
N ALA A 130 -7.53 39.17 22.16
CA ALA A 130 -7.73 38.80 20.76
C ALA A 130 -7.02 39.79 19.82
N GLY A 131 -6.22 39.25 18.88
CA GLY A 131 -5.40 40.01 17.93
C GLY A 131 -4.15 40.67 18.53
N ASN A 132 -3.90 40.48 19.83
CA ASN A 132 -2.76 41.00 20.57
C ASN A 132 -2.16 39.91 21.47
N GLU A 133 -1.99 38.72 20.90
CA GLU A 133 -1.39 37.57 21.57
C GLU A 133 0.10 37.79 21.84
N ARG A 134 0.63 37.08 22.85
CA ARG A 134 2.05 37.15 23.21
C ARG A 134 2.69 35.77 23.14
N GLN A 135 3.95 35.75 22.72
CA GLN A 135 4.81 34.58 22.89
C GLN A 135 5.14 34.41 24.39
N ILE A 136 5.09 33.17 24.87
CA ILE A 136 5.59 32.78 26.19
C ILE A 136 6.95 32.14 25.97
N GLN A 137 8.02 32.84 26.37
CA GLN A 137 9.40 32.47 26.05
C GLN A 137 10.13 31.87 27.26
N ASN A 138 11.23 31.16 26.99
CA ASN A 138 12.07 30.49 28.00
C ASN A 138 11.34 29.36 28.77
N VAL A 139 10.43 28.67 28.08
CA VAL A 139 9.73 27.50 28.63
C VAL A 139 10.63 26.26 28.49
N ALA A 140 11.06 25.70 29.62
CA ALA A 140 11.76 24.42 29.66
C ALA A 140 10.88 23.28 29.08
N ALA A 141 11.48 22.17 28.67
CA ALA A 141 10.72 21.05 28.12
C ALA A 141 9.75 20.46 29.18
N GLY A 142 8.46 20.41 28.84
CA GLY A 142 7.44 19.78 29.67
C GLY A 142 7.51 18.25 29.61
N ARG A 143 6.95 17.56 30.60
CA ARG A 143 6.87 16.09 30.53
C ARG A 143 5.86 15.67 29.46
N ILE A 144 6.20 14.66 28.66
CA ILE A 144 5.30 14.06 27.66
C ILE A 144 4.79 12.73 28.22
N SER A 145 3.59 12.72 28.78
CA SER A 145 2.92 11.53 29.32
C SER A 145 1.39 11.70 29.30
N ALA A 146 0.65 10.60 29.42
CA ALA A 146 -0.81 10.59 29.35
C ALA A 146 -1.51 11.44 30.45
N THR A 147 -0.79 11.79 31.52
CA THR A 147 -1.32 12.57 32.65
C THR A 147 -0.64 13.93 32.82
N SER A 148 0.21 14.34 31.89
CA SER A 148 0.95 15.61 32.00
C SER A 148 0.03 16.81 31.86
N THR A 149 0.30 17.85 32.65
CA THR A 149 -0.33 19.18 32.55
C THR A 149 0.74 20.28 32.36
N ASP A 150 1.95 19.89 31.96
CA ASP A 150 3.05 20.82 31.73
C ASP A 150 2.88 21.52 30.37
N ALA A 151 3.29 22.78 30.27
CA ALA A 151 3.39 23.45 28.98
C ALA A 151 4.44 22.75 28.10
N VAL A 152 4.13 22.56 26.81
CA VAL A 152 5.07 22.06 25.81
C VAL A 152 5.76 23.23 25.12
N ASN A 153 7.07 23.11 24.88
CA ASN A 153 7.81 24.12 24.12
C ASN A 153 7.98 23.73 22.63
N GLY A 154 8.45 24.67 21.81
CA GLY A 154 8.60 24.47 20.37
C GLY A 154 9.54 23.30 19.98
N SER A 155 10.58 23.03 20.78
CA SER A 155 11.53 21.94 20.49
C SER A 155 10.90 20.55 20.63
N GLN A 156 9.92 20.40 21.54
CA GLN A 156 9.18 19.16 21.71
C GLN A 156 8.26 18.90 20.52
N LEU A 157 7.51 19.93 20.08
CA LEU A 157 6.67 19.84 18.90
C LEU A 157 7.52 19.56 17.64
N TYR A 158 8.65 20.24 17.49
CA TYR A 158 9.60 20.00 16.39
C TYR A 158 10.11 18.56 16.39
N THR A 159 10.45 18.01 17.56
CA THR A 159 10.91 16.62 17.67
C THR A 159 9.84 15.66 17.19
N VAL A 160 8.58 15.84 17.60
CA VAL A 160 7.47 15.02 17.12
C VAL A 160 7.28 15.20 15.61
N MET A 161 7.14 16.42 15.12
CA MET A 161 6.87 16.69 13.70
C MET A 161 7.94 16.15 12.73
N ASN A 162 9.19 16.00 13.17
CA ASN A 162 10.25 15.43 12.32
C ASN A 162 10.48 13.94 12.52
N ASN A 163 10.00 13.36 13.62
CA ASN A 163 10.25 11.95 13.94
C ASN A 163 8.98 11.09 13.94
N VAL A 164 7.78 11.66 13.78
CA VAL A 164 6.57 10.89 13.43
C VAL A 164 6.75 10.25 12.06
N GLY A 165 6.20 9.06 11.86
CA GLY A 165 6.46 8.26 10.66
C GLY A 165 6.19 6.77 10.89
N HIS A 166 6.46 5.96 9.86
CA HIS A 166 6.14 4.53 9.84
C HIS A 166 7.40 3.67 9.72
N ASN A 167 7.41 2.51 10.38
CA ASN A 167 8.46 1.51 10.21
C ASN A 167 8.12 0.59 9.04
N ILE A 168 9.11 0.25 8.22
CA ILE A 168 8.97 -0.69 7.11
C ILE A 168 9.58 -2.01 7.54
N GLN A 169 8.75 -3.05 7.54
CA GLN A 169 9.20 -4.42 7.75
C GLN A 169 9.33 -5.15 6.42
N GLN A 170 10.39 -5.95 6.29
CA GLN A 170 10.56 -6.91 5.22
C GLN A 170 10.71 -8.29 5.85
N ASN A 171 9.83 -9.23 5.49
CA ASN A 171 9.82 -10.60 5.99
C ASN A 171 9.80 -10.68 7.54
N GLY A 172 9.02 -9.81 8.18
CA GLY A 172 8.89 -9.75 9.65
C GLY A 172 10.07 -9.09 10.38
N THR A 173 11.01 -8.47 9.65
CA THR A 173 12.15 -7.75 10.25
C THR A 173 12.11 -6.27 9.88
N ASP A 174 12.32 -5.39 10.87
CA ASP A 174 12.40 -3.94 10.64
C ASP A 174 13.60 -3.61 9.74
N LYS A 175 13.35 -2.91 8.63
CA LYS A 175 14.36 -2.63 7.61
C LYS A 175 14.68 -1.14 7.48
N SER A 176 13.70 -0.29 7.68
CA SER A 176 13.86 1.17 7.61
C SER A 176 12.75 1.86 8.37
N ARG A 177 12.96 3.13 8.70
CA ARG A 177 11.93 4.04 9.20
C ARG A 177 11.77 5.20 8.24
N ILE A 178 10.54 5.47 7.82
CA ILE A 178 10.20 6.65 7.01
C ILE A 178 9.63 7.69 7.96
N ASN A 179 10.46 8.67 8.32
CA ASN A 179 10.05 9.84 9.09
C ASN A 179 9.22 10.82 8.23
N ASN A 180 8.56 11.78 8.87
CA ASN A 180 7.84 12.85 8.20
C ASN A 180 8.75 13.60 7.21
N ASN A 181 8.23 13.92 6.03
CA ASN A 181 8.98 14.43 4.85
C ASN A 181 10.07 13.49 4.29
N GLY A 182 10.25 12.28 4.85
CA GLY A 182 11.02 11.23 4.20
C GLY A 182 10.29 10.70 2.97
N THR A 183 11.04 10.29 1.94
CA THR A 183 10.47 9.78 0.69
C THR A 183 10.60 8.26 0.61
N VAL A 184 9.56 7.62 0.08
CA VAL A 184 9.64 6.23 -0.41
C VAL A 184 9.84 6.30 -1.91
N ASN A 185 10.96 5.78 -2.39
CA ASN A 185 11.22 5.68 -3.82
C ASN A 185 10.71 4.33 -4.33
N TYR A 186 9.59 4.35 -5.07
CA TYR A 186 9.16 3.18 -5.82
C TYR A 186 9.87 3.18 -7.19
N ALA A 187 10.91 2.36 -7.30
CA ALA A 187 11.73 2.28 -8.50
C ALA A 187 11.30 1.12 -9.42
N ASP A 188 11.51 1.32 -10.72
CA ASP A 188 11.39 0.25 -11.71
C ASP A 188 12.41 -0.86 -11.44
N GLY A 189 12.01 -2.10 -11.69
CA GLY A 189 12.86 -3.27 -11.69
C GLY A 189 13.16 -3.75 -13.11
N ASN A 190 13.86 -4.88 -13.25
CA ASN A 190 14.22 -5.40 -14.58
C ASN A 190 13.00 -5.80 -15.43
N LEU A 191 11.98 -6.41 -14.81
CA LEU A 191 10.75 -6.85 -15.46
C LEU A 191 9.50 -6.24 -14.84
N THR A 192 9.65 -5.20 -14.02
CA THR A 192 8.53 -4.56 -13.34
C THR A 192 8.64 -3.06 -13.50
N THR A 193 7.53 -2.40 -13.80
CA THR A 193 7.46 -0.94 -13.86
C THR A 193 6.49 -0.42 -12.82
N VAL A 194 6.83 0.70 -12.18
CA VAL A 194 5.95 1.36 -11.23
C VAL A 194 5.36 2.60 -11.87
N ALA A 195 4.02 2.68 -11.86
CA ALA A 195 3.29 3.88 -12.25
C ALA A 195 2.63 4.50 -11.02
N VAL A 196 3.00 5.74 -10.70
CA VAL A 196 2.38 6.53 -9.63
C VAL A 196 1.51 7.61 -10.27
N THR A 197 0.24 7.64 -9.91
CA THR A 197 -0.68 8.73 -10.29
C THR A 197 -1.06 9.49 -9.04
N ASP A 198 -0.78 10.79 -9.04
CA ASP A 198 -1.11 11.65 -7.91
C ASP A 198 -2.61 11.98 -7.86
N GLY A 199 -3.14 12.09 -6.65
CA GLY A 199 -4.54 12.40 -6.37
C GLY A 199 -4.65 13.10 -5.02
N GLU A 200 -5.77 13.77 -4.75
CA GLU A 200 -5.96 14.53 -3.51
C GLU A 200 -5.90 13.63 -2.27
N ASN A 201 -4.77 13.65 -1.56
CA ASN A 201 -4.48 12.77 -0.42
C ASN A 201 -4.69 11.26 -0.71
N ALA A 202 -4.58 10.85 -1.96
CA ALA A 202 -4.95 9.49 -2.40
C ALA A 202 -4.15 9.03 -3.62
N SER A 203 -2.82 9.13 -3.57
CA SER A 203 -1.95 8.67 -4.67
C SER A 203 -2.16 7.17 -4.96
N LYS A 204 -2.24 6.81 -6.23
CA LYS A 204 -2.38 5.41 -6.69
C LYS A 204 -1.02 4.90 -7.16
N VAL A 205 -0.52 3.85 -6.51
CA VAL A 205 0.70 3.14 -6.93
C VAL A 205 0.31 1.84 -7.63
N GLN A 206 0.76 1.66 -8.88
CA GLN A 206 0.57 0.43 -9.65
C GLN A 206 1.92 -0.19 -9.95
N ILE A 207 2.09 -1.46 -9.59
CA ILE A 207 3.28 -2.25 -9.94
C ILE A 207 2.88 -3.19 -11.08
N ASN A 208 3.36 -2.89 -12.28
CA ASN A 208 3.12 -3.67 -13.47
C ASN A 208 4.27 -4.64 -13.70
N VAL A 209 3.99 -5.75 -14.37
CA VAL A 209 5.00 -6.69 -14.83
C VAL A 209 5.08 -6.62 -16.36
N THR A 210 6.29 -6.56 -16.89
CA THR A 210 6.56 -6.60 -18.32
C THR A 210 6.21 -7.99 -18.84
N GLN A 211 5.11 -8.10 -19.59
CA GLN A 211 4.69 -9.36 -20.21
C GLN A 211 5.54 -9.65 -21.44
N GLY A 212 6.06 -10.88 -21.50
CA GLY A 212 6.74 -11.44 -22.66
C GLY A 212 5.79 -12.31 -23.46
N SER A 213 6.10 -12.55 -24.72
CA SER A 213 5.35 -13.48 -25.56
C SER A 213 6.15 -14.75 -25.87
N LEU A 214 5.42 -15.82 -26.16
CA LEU A 214 5.98 -17.05 -26.71
C LEU A 214 5.45 -17.23 -28.13
N SER A 215 6.32 -17.66 -29.03
CA SER A 215 5.98 -17.95 -30.43
C SER A 215 6.40 -19.36 -30.78
N VAL A 216 5.64 -20.00 -31.67
CA VAL A 216 5.90 -21.35 -32.17
C VAL A 216 6.00 -21.27 -33.68
N ASP A 217 7.11 -21.76 -34.23
CA ASP A 217 7.29 -21.85 -35.67
C ASP A 217 6.65 -23.09 -36.30
N ASN A 218 6.70 -23.19 -37.62
CA ASN A 218 6.15 -24.34 -38.37
C ASN A 218 6.88 -25.67 -38.08
N ASN A 219 8.08 -25.62 -37.48
CA ASN A 219 8.84 -26.79 -37.06
C ASN A 219 8.53 -27.21 -35.62
N GLY A 220 7.67 -26.48 -34.90
CA GLY A 220 7.32 -26.72 -33.51
C GLY A 220 8.34 -26.15 -32.51
N THR A 221 9.28 -25.30 -32.95
CA THR A 221 10.25 -24.66 -32.05
C THR A 221 9.57 -23.53 -31.29
N VAL A 222 9.67 -23.56 -29.95
CA VAL A 222 9.21 -22.46 -29.09
C VAL A 222 10.30 -21.43 -28.91
N SER A 223 9.97 -20.15 -29.09
CA SER A 223 10.86 -19.01 -28.86
C SER A 223 10.19 -17.93 -28.03
N ALA A 224 10.98 -17.08 -27.38
CA ALA A 224 10.53 -15.92 -26.61
C ALA A 224 11.05 -14.64 -27.27
N PRO A 225 10.38 -14.13 -28.31
CA PRO A 225 10.89 -13.00 -29.10
C PRO A 225 10.96 -11.69 -28.31
N THR A 226 10.17 -11.55 -27.24
CA THR A 226 10.25 -10.43 -26.31
C THR A 226 10.62 -10.91 -24.92
N ALA A 227 11.56 -10.21 -24.28
CA ALA A 227 11.87 -10.45 -22.88
C ALA A 227 10.68 -10.05 -22.00
N GLY A 228 10.33 -10.90 -21.04
CA GLY A 228 9.23 -10.64 -20.12
C GLY A 228 8.73 -11.91 -19.44
N VAL A 229 7.67 -11.77 -18.66
CA VAL A 229 7.00 -12.92 -18.03
C VAL A 229 5.89 -13.43 -18.94
N ALA A 230 5.84 -14.75 -19.13
CA ALA A 230 4.73 -15.41 -19.82
C ALA A 230 3.68 -15.85 -18.78
N THR A 231 2.40 -15.78 -19.14
CA THR A 231 1.34 -16.37 -18.34
C THR A 231 1.33 -17.89 -18.50
N ALA A 232 0.67 -18.60 -17.58
CA ALA A 232 0.44 -20.04 -17.74
C ALA A 232 -0.32 -20.37 -19.04
N GLY A 233 -1.20 -19.47 -19.49
CA GLY A 233 -1.92 -19.60 -20.76
C GLY A 233 -0.98 -19.52 -21.97
N ASP A 234 -0.05 -18.56 -21.98
CA ASP A 234 0.93 -18.42 -23.05
C ASP A 234 1.79 -19.68 -23.18
N VAL A 235 2.25 -20.22 -22.05
CA VAL A 235 3.05 -21.45 -22.00
C VAL A 235 2.24 -22.66 -22.50
N ALA A 236 1.01 -22.84 -22.02
CA ALA A 236 0.16 -23.94 -22.44
C ALA A 236 -0.15 -23.88 -23.95
N ASN A 237 -0.44 -22.69 -24.47
CA ASN A 237 -0.66 -22.47 -25.89
C ASN A 237 0.59 -22.78 -26.71
N ALA A 238 1.76 -22.31 -26.28
CA ALA A 238 3.02 -22.61 -26.94
C ALA A 238 3.30 -24.13 -26.98
N ILE A 239 3.09 -24.85 -25.87
CA ILE A 239 3.25 -26.31 -25.82
C ILE A 239 2.29 -27.02 -26.77
N ASN A 240 1.01 -26.63 -26.76
CA ASN A 240 0.00 -27.27 -27.61
C ASN A 240 0.26 -27.02 -29.09
N ASN A 241 0.71 -25.82 -29.46
CA ASN A 241 1.03 -25.45 -30.84
C ASN A 241 2.37 -26.04 -31.31
N ALA A 242 3.33 -26.27 -30.40
CA ALA A 242 4.62 -26.88 -30.71
C ALA A 242 4.53 -28.37 -31.07
N LYS A 243 3.34 -28.97 -30.90
CA LYS A 243 3.11 -30.38 -31.23
C LYS A 243 3.27 -30.62 -32.73
N THR A 244 4.40 -31.21 -33.11
CA THR A 244 4.64 -31.67 -34.49
C THR A 244 3.78 -32.90 -34.81
N THR A 245 3.30 -32.96 -36.05
CA THR A 245 2.55 -34.11 -36.56
C THR A 245 3.47 -34.95 -37.46
N THR A 246 3.41 -36.27 -37.30
CA THR A 246 4.14 -37.21 -38.17
C THR A 246 3.17 -37.75 -39.21
N LYS A 247 3.55 -37.67 -40.49
CA LYS A 247 2.82 -38.27 -41.61
C LYS A 247 3.58 -39.48 -42.11
N VAL A 248 2.93 -40.64 -42.15
CA VAL A 248 3.48 -41.88 -42.72
C VAL A 248 2.56 -42.30 -43.87
N GLU A 249 3.08 -42.37 -45.09
CA GLU A 249 2.34 -42.75 -46.28
C GLU A 249 2.83 -44.11 -46.79
N ALA A 250 1.89 -44.98 -47.18
CA ALA A 250 2.24 -46.27 -47.76
C ALA A 250 2.73 -46.07 -49.20
N GLY A 251 3.92 -46.60 -49.52
CA GLY A 251 4.38 -46.76 -50.90
C GLY A 251 3.58 -47.83 -51.65
N SER A 252 3.77 -47.95 -52.97
CA SER A 252 2.94 -48.81 -53.83
C SER A 252 2.86 -50.28 -53.39
N ASN A 253 3.95 -50.84 -52.84
CA ASN A 253 4.02 -52.24 -52.41
C ASN A 253 3.85 -52.41 -50.90
N ALA A 254 3.50 -51.33 -50.19
CA ALA A 254 3.40 -51.34 -48.74
C ALA A 254 1.96 -51.15 -48.25
N HIS A 255 1.72 -51.64 -47.04
CA HIS A 255 0.57 -51.34 -46.22
C HIS A 255 1.05 -50.67 -44.93
N VAL A 256 0.34 -49.63 -44.48
CA VAL A 256 0.62 -48.97 -43.20
C VAL A 256 -0.62 -49.08 -42.34
N ASN A 257 -0.50 -49.74 -41.19
CA ASN A 257 -1.54 -49.80 -40.17
C ASN A 257 -1.25 -48.79 -39.06
N LYS A 258 -2.27 -48.04 -38.62
CA LYS A 258 -2.14 -47.05 -37.53
C LYS A 258 -2.96 -47.49 -36.33
N THR A 259 -2.32 -47.53 -35.16
CA THR A 259 -3.00 -47.73 -33.88
C THR A 259 -2.66 -46.59 -32.92
N THR A 260 -3.63 -46.15 -32.12
CA THR A 260 -3.42 -45.13 -31.08
C THR A 260 -3.90 -45.68 -29.74
N SER A 261 -3.03 -45.63 -28.73
CA SER A 261 -3.34 -46.02 -27.35
C SER A 261 -2.77 -44.99 -26.38
N GLY A 262 -3.65 -44.35 -25.60
CA GLY A 262 -3.26 -43.24 -24.73
C GLY A 262 -2.58 -42.10 -25.51
N LYS A 263 -1.30 -41.82 -25.20
CA LYS A 263 -0.49 -40.77 -25.85
C LYS A 263 0.38 -41.30 -26.99
N GLU A 264 0.41 -42.62 -27.21
CA GLU A 264 1.28 -43.27 -28.19
C GLU A 264 0.50 -43.58 -29.48
N THR A 265 1.16 -43.37 -30.61
CA THR A 265 0.65 -43.75 -31.93
C THR A 265 1.71 -44.61 -32.61
N THR A 266 1.35 -45.84 -32.92
CA THR A 266 2.24 -46.82 -33.55
C THR A 266 1.82 -47.01 -35.01
N TYR A 267 2.81 -46.92 -35.91
CA TYR A 267 2.66 -47.19 -37.33
C TYR A 267 3.38 -48.49 -37.66
N THR A 268 2.64 -49.53 -38.04
CA THR A 268 3.20 -50.80 -38.50
C THR A 268 3.25 -50.79 -40.02
N VAL A 269 4.45 -50.89 -40.61
CA VAL A 269 4.66 -50.87 -42.07
C VAL A 269 4.97 -52.27 -42.56
N SER A 270 4.19 -52.75 -43.52
CA SER A 270 4.27 -54.09 -44.11
C SER A 270 4.51 -53.99 -45.61
N ALA A 271 5.23 -54.95 -46.20
CA ALA A 271 5.53 -55.00 -47.65
C ALA A 271 4.69 -56.08 -48.38
N ASP A 272 3.47 -56.29 -47.92
CA ASP A 272 2.55 -57.37 -48.26
C ASP A 272 1.86 -57.21 -49.63
N LYS A 273 2.03 -56.06 -50.30
CA LYS A 273 1.50 -55.79 -51.64
C LYS A 273 2.54 -55.92 -52.75
N ALA A 274 3.69 -56.53 -52.48
CA ALA A 274 4.67 -56.82 -53.53
C ALA A 274 4.03 -57.67 -54.64
N THR A 275 4.28 -57.33 -55.91
CA THR A 275 3.77 -58.12 -57.03
C THR A 275 4.79 -59.19 -57.41
N VAL A 276 4.34 -60.45 -57.42
CA VAL A 276 5.12 -61.59 -57.92
C VAL A 276 4.40 -62.14 -59.14
N GLN A 277 5.11 -62.28 -60.26
CA GLN A 277 4.57 -62.81 -61.51
C GLN A 277 5.42 -63.99 -61.96
N VAL A 278 4.76 -65.04 -62.45
CA VAL A 278 5.41 -66.23 -63.01
C VAL A 278 4.84 -66.53 -64.40
N SER A 279 5.60 -67.21 -65.25
CA SER A 279 5.13 -67.63 -66.57
C SER A 279 4.17 -68.81 -66.47
N ASN A 280 3.48 -69.14 -67.57
CA ASN A 280 2.54 -70.28 -67.64
C ASN A 280 3.19 -71.66 -67.35
N ALA A 281 4.53 -71.73 -67.30
CA ALA A 281 5.26 -72.94 -66.95
C ALA A 281 5.28 -73.20 -65.43
N LEU A 282 4.88 -72.23 -64.62
CA LEU A 282 4.93 -72.25 -63.16
C LEU A 282 3.54 -71.97 -62.57
N ASN A 283 3.26 -72.56 -61.42
CA ASN A 283 2.15 -72.22 -60.56
C ASN A 283 2.66 -71.31 -59.44
N LEU A 284 2.00 -70.17 -59.23
CA LEU A 284 2.24 -69.29 -58.09
C LEU A 284 1.10 -69.45 -57.08
N THR A 285 1.45 -69.67 -55.83
CA THR A 285 0.51 -69.66 -54.71
C THR A 285 0.98 -68.65 -53.67
N SER A 286 0.05 -67.95 -53.04
CA SER A 286 0.36 -66.96 -52.00
C SER A 286 -0.49 -67.19 -50.77
N ASN A 287 0.07 -66.94 -49.58
CA ASN A 287 -0.64 -66.96 -48.32
C ASN A 287 -0.34 -65.68 -47.53
N THR A 288 -1.38 -64.99 -47.06
CA THR A 288 -1.25 -63.73 -46.32
C THR A 288 -1.69 -63.94 -44.87
N THR A 289 -0.87 -63.46 -43.93
CA THR A 289 -1.16 -63.49 -42.50
C THR A 289 -1.02 -62.10 -41.88
N THR A 290 -1.80 -61.83 -40.84
CA THR A 290 -1.76 -60.59 -40.07
C THR A 290 -1.49 -60.91 -38.61
N ALA A 291 -0.40 -60.39 -38.06
CA ALA A 291 -0.05 -60.56 -36.65
C ALA A 291 -0.87 -59.63 -35.74
N ALA A 292 -0.80 -59.86 -34.43
CA ALA A 292 -1.55 -59.09 -33.42
C ALA A 292 -1.15 -57.60 -33.35
N ASP A 293 0.07 -57.27 -33.78
CA ASP A 293 0.59 -55.91 -33.92
C ASP A 293 0.19 -55.25 -35.27
N GLY A 294 -0.60 -55.96 -36.08
CA GLY A 294 -1.06 -55.51 -37.39
C GLY A 294 -0.02 -55.65 -38.52
N ALA A 295 1.12 -56.30 -38.28
CA ALA A 295 2.08 -56.61 -39.34
C ALA A 295 1.47 -57.64 -40.30
N VAL A 296 1.48 -57.33 -41.59
CA VAL A 296 0.97 -58.20 -42.65
C VAL A 296 2.16 -58.81 -43.40
N THR A 297 2.15 -60.12 -43.56
CA THR A 297 3.17 -60.85 -44.32
C THR A 297 2.50 -61.69 -45.39
N THR A 298 2.93 -61.52 -46.64
CA THR A 298 2.52 -62.38 -47.76
C THR A 298 3.69 -63.27 -48.15
N GLU A 299 3.54 -64.59 -47.95
CA GLU A 299 4.50 -65.59 -48.39
C GLU A 299 4.09 -66.13 -49.77
N TYR A 300 5.08 -66.31 -50.65
CA TYR A 300 4.88 -66.84 -52.00
C TYR A 300 5.58 -68.18 -52.15
N SER A 301 4.88 -69.16 -52.72
CA SER A 301 5.42 -70.46 -53.10
C SER A 301 5.24 -70.69 -54.60
N ILE A 302 6.30 -71.17 -55.24
CA ILE A 302 6.38 -71.38 -56.70
C ILE A 302 6.65 -72.87 -56.96
N ASP A 303 5.84 -73.47 -57.83
CA ASP A 303 6.00 -74.86 -58.28
C ASP A 303 5.87 -74.95 -59.82
N LEU A 304 6.28 -76.06 -60.42
CA LEU A 304 6.07 -76.31 -61.85
C LEU A 304 4.57 -76.56 -62.15
N ALA A 305 4.07 -76.01 -63.25
CA ALA A 305 2.73 -76.33 -63.74
C ALA A 305 2.61 -77.81 -64.12
N GLN A 306 1.41 -78.40 -64.01
CA GLN A 306 1.21 -79.82 -64.33
C GLN A 306 1.61 -80.14 -65.77
N SER A 307 1.29 -79.27 -66.72
CA SER A 307 1.72 -79.38 -68.11
C SER A 307 3.25 -79.41 -68.27
N THR A 308 3.97 -78.63 -67.47
CA THR A 308 5.45 -78.63 -67.42
C THR A 308 5.96 -79.95 -66.84
N LYS A 309 5.38 -80.43 -65.73
CA LYS A 309 5.71 -81.72 -65.12
C LYS A 309 5.46 -82.88 -66.11
N ASP A 310 4.33 -82.86 -66.81
CA ASP A 310 3.94 -83.85 -67.82
C ASP A 310 4.88 -83.81 -69.04
N ASN A 311 5.26 -82.62 -69.51
CA ASN A 311 6.20 -82.47 -70.61
C ASN A 311 7.60 -82.99 -70.26
N ILE A 312 8.07 -82.75 -69.02
CA ILE A 312 9.31 -83.34 -68.51
C ILE A 312 9.18 -84.88 -68.49
N GLN A 313 8.04 -85.42 -68.06
CA GLN A 313 7.80 -86.86 -67.98
C GLN A 313 7.73 -87.55 -69.36
N LYS A 314 7.19 -86.88 -70.39
CA LYS A 314 7.15 -87.39 -71.79
C LYS A 314 8.52 -87.62 -72.39
N VAL A 315 9.53 -86.84 -72.00
CA VAL A 315 10.93 -87.03 -72.45
C VAL A 315 11.54 -88.32 -71.86
N TRP A 316 10.98 -88.82 -70.75
CA TRP A 316 11.42 -90.06 -70.09
C TRP A 316 10.59 -91.30 -70.39
N MET A 317 9.53 -91.21 -71.22
CA MET A 317 8.81 -92.41 -71.67
C MET A 317 9.57 -93.09 -72.84
N PRO A 318 9.87 -94.40 -72.76
CA PRO A 318 10.56 -95.11 -73.85
C PRO A 318 9.70 -95.12 -75.11
N LYS A 319 10.29 -94.75 -76.27
CA LYS A 319 9.60 -94.73 -77.57
C LYS A 319 9.01 -96.11 -77.90
N PRO A 320 7.75 -96.19 -78.39
CA PRO A 320 7.20 -97.45 -78.89
C PRO A 320 7.96 -97.92 -80.15
N PRO A 321 8.10 -99.23 -80.38
CA PRO A 321 8.90 -99.78 -81.47
C PRO A 321 8.29 -99.44 -82.85
N LEU A 322 9.13 -98.98 -83.77
CA LEU A 322 8.77 -98.69 -85.16
C LEU A 322 8.47 -99.98 -85.93
N THR A 323 7.21 -100.20 -86.32
CA THR A 323 6.85 -101.21 -87.33
C THR A 323 6.91 -100.59 -88.72
N ALA A 324 7.87 -101.02 -89.53
CA ALA A 324 8.03 -100.63 -90.92
C ALA A 324 6.87 -101.16 -91.79
N LYS A 325 6.36 -100.30 -92.70
CA LYS A 325 5.47 -100.71 -93.78
C LYS A 325 6.26 -101.49 -94.85
N ALA A 326 5.66 -102.56 -95.33
CA ALA A 326 5.80 -103.07 -96.70
C ALA A 326 4.40 -103.22 -97.28
#